data_AF-A0A920ABY7-F1
#
_entry.id   AF-A0A920ABY7-F1
#
_cell.length_a   1.000
_cell.length_b   1.000
_cell.length_c   1.000
_cell.angle_alpha   90.00
_cell.angle_beta   90.00
_cell.angle_gamma   90.00
#
_symmetry.space_group_name_H-M   'P 1'
#
loop_
_entity.id
_entity.type
_entity.pdbx_description
1 polymer ?
#
loop_
_entity_poly.entity_id
_entity_poly.type
_entity_poly.pdbx_seq_one_letter_code
_entity_poly.pdbx_strand_id
1 'polypeptide(L)'
;MFGFSQWQNSQDVALSLEALGNSLHLIKNNSAQVYWPEFGFNSLGTVEPGQGYQVRMYYSFDDFVFPELGEGQRLEVNPQVPDWVHEMVVPTHPNDLRSLVSVVNMLGQEVDPDDVFKGEVLLYLYSDGSVEKIIK
;
A
#
# COMPACT_ATOMS: atom_id res chain seq x y z
N MET A 1 24.53 -13.33 7.61
CA MET A 1 24.67 -11.86 7.45
C MET A 1 25.88 -11.66 6.56
N PHE A 2 25.70 -11.01 5.42
CA PHE A 2 26.79 -10.76 4.49
C PHE A 2 27.19 -9.29 4.59
N GLY A 3 28.50 -9.04 4.59
CA GLY A 3 29.09 -7.70 4.57
C GLY A 3 29.65 -7.39 3.19
N PHE A 4 29.43 -6.17 2.72
CA PHE A 4 29.95 -5.68 1.45
C PHE A 4 31.30 -5.03 1.69
N SER A 5 32.40 -5.71 1.37
CA SER A 5 33.76 -5.22 1.67
C SER A 5 34.61 -4.89 0.44
N GLN A 6 34.12 -5.12 -0.78
CA GLN A 6 34.92 -4.96 -2.00
C GLN A 6 34.79 -3.58 -2.67
N TRP A 7 33.80 -2.77 -2.29
CA TRP A 7 33.54 -1.48 -2.95
C TRP A 7 33.97 -0.28 -2.09
N GLN A 8 34.39 0.79 -2.75
CA GLN A 8 34.61 2.11 -2.14
C GLN A 8 33.37 3.02 -2.25
N ASN A 9 32.44 2.72 -3.16
CA ASN A 9 31.28 3.55 -3.49
C ASN A 9 29.96 2.80 -3.25
N SER A 10 28.90 3.55 -2.91
CA SER A 10 27.54 3.01 -2.80
C SER A 10 26.96 2.71 -4.18
N GLN A 11 26.28 1.57 -4.31
CA GLN A 11 25.70 1.11 -5.57
C GLN A 11 24.21 0.83 -5.46
N ASP A 12 23.50 0.85 -6.59
CA ASP A 12 22.07 0.55 -6.64
C ASP A 12 21.81 -0.93 -6.37
N VAL A 13 20.91 -1.21 -5.43
CA VAL A 13 20.58 -2.58 -5.01
C VAL A 13 19.97 -3.40 -6.13
N ALA A 14 19.07 -2.79 -6.91
CA ALA A 14 18.33 -3.52 -7.94
C ALA A 14 19.28 -3.95 -9.08
N LEU A 15 20.19 -3.05 -9.46
CA LEU A 15 21.20 -3.33 -10.47
C LEU A 15 22.29 -4.30 -9.97
N SER A 16 22.83 -4.11 -8.76
CA SER A 16 23.88 -4.98 -8.22
C SER A 16 23.43 -6.44 -8.03
N LEU A 17 22.15 -6.67 -7.79
CA LEU A 17 21.57 -7.98 -7.54
C LEU A 17 20.83 -8.56 -8.76
N GLU A 18 20.84 -7.87 -9.90
CA GLU A 18 20.19 -8.31 -11.14
C GLU A 18 20.63 -9.73 -11.54
N ALA A 19 21.93 -10.04 -11.39
CA ALA A 19 22.50 -11.34 -11.72
C ALA A 19 21.92 -12.52 -10.91
N LEU A 20 21.36 -12.27 -9.73
CA LEU A 20 20.68 -13.30 -8.93
C LEU A 20 19.29 -13.65 -9.47
N GLY A 21 18.65 -12.71 -10.19
CA GLY A 21 17.32 -12.87 -10.77
C GLY A 21 16.32 -13.54 -9.84
N ASN A 22 15.69 -14.62 -10.30
CA ASN A 22 14.67 -15.37 -9.58
C ASN A 22 15.19 -16.16 -8.36
N SER A 23 16.52 -16.20 -8.14
CA SER A 23 17.11 -16.84 -6.97
C SER A 23 16.98 -15.97 -5.72
N LEU A 24 16.95 -14.64 -5.92
CA LEU A 24 16.78 -13.67 -4.83
C LEU A 24 15.30 -13.56 -4.46
N HIS A 25 15.00 -13.83 -3.20
CA HIS A 25 13.67 -13.55 -2.65
C HIS A 25 13.61 -12.12 -2.13
N LEU A 26 14.49 -11.78 -1.16
CA LEU A 26 14.42 -10.51 -0.46
C LEU A 26 15.75 -10.16 0.20
N ILE A 27 16.09 -8.87 0.21
CA ILE A 27 17.21 -8.31 0.97
C ILE A 27 16.71 -7.18 1.88
N LYS A 28 17.29 -7.08 3.09
CA LYS A 28 16.99 -6.00 4.03
C LYS A 28 18.22 -5.50 4.78
N ASN A 29 18.15 -4.24 5.21
CA ASN A 29 19.11 -3.64 6.15
C ASN A 29 18.61 -3.66 7.60
N ASN A 30 19.39 -3.08 8.52
CA ASN A 30 19.04 -2.99 9.95
C ASN A 30 17.90 -2.01 10.23
N SER A 31 17.69 -1.03 9.35
CA SER A 31 16.60 -0.04 9.43
C SER A 31 15.27 -0.56 8.86
N ALA A 32 15.16 -1.87 8.61
CA ALA A 32 14.00 -2.52 8.00
C ALA A 32 13.61 -2.01 6.60
N GLN A 33 14.53 -1.37 5.89
CA GLN A 33 14.37 -1.08 4.47
C GLN A 33 14.66 -2.35 3.66
N VAL A 34 13.91 -2.53 2.57
CA VAL A 34 13.80 -3.81 1.88
C VAL A 34 13.86 -3.60 0.36
N TYR A 35 14.53 -4.53 -0.31
CA TYR A 35 14.35 -4.74 -1.73
C TYR A 35 13.74 -6.12 -1.98
N TRP A 36 12.64 -6.11 -2.73
CA TRP A 36 11.85 -7.27 -3.09
C TRP A 36 11.63 -7.28 -4.61
N PRO A 37 12.50 -8.00 -5.36
CA PRO A 37 12.48 -7.99 -6.83
C PRO A 37 11.15 -8.50 -7.41
N GLU A 38 10.55 -9.52 -6.80
CA GLU A 38 9.30 -10.14 -7.26
C GLU A 38 8.12 -9.17 -7.33
N PHE A 39 8.04 -8.22 -6.39
CA PHE A 39 7.00 -7.18 -6.39
C PHE A 39 7.46 -5.86 -7.02
N GLY A 40 8.67 -5.81 -7.59
CA GLY A 40 9.26 -4.55 -8.08
C GLY A 40 9.40 -3.49 -6.99
N PHE A 41 9.48 -3.90 -5.71
CA PHE A 41 9.47 -3.00 -4.57
C PHE A 41 10.90 -2.75 -4.08
N ASN A 42 11.30 -1.48 -4.05
CA ASN A 42 12.62 -1.07 -3.57
C ASN A 42 12.51 0.13 -2.63
N SER A 43 12.54 -0.11 -1.32
CA SER A 43 12.68 0.94 -0.30
C SER A 43 14.10 1.06 0.25
N LEU A 44 14.99 0.14 -0.14
CA LEU A 44 16.40 0.13 0.24
C LEU A 44 17.21 1.15 -0.56
N GLY A 45 16.93 1.27 -1.86
CA GLY A 45 17.61 2.16 -2.78
C GLY A 45 19.01 1.65 -3.12
N THR A 46 19.97 1.89 -2.23
CA THR A 46 21.38 1.57 -2.46
C THR A 46 21.98 0.69 -1.37
N VAL A 47 23.02 -0.05 -1.73
CA VAL A 47 23.89 -0.79 -0.82
C VAL A 47 25.12 0.04 -0.51
N GLU A 48 25.44 0.15 0.77
CA GLU A 48 26.60 0.87 1.29
C GLU A 48 27.68 -0.12 1.71
N PRO A 49 28.94 0.07 1.29
CA PRO A 49 30.06 -0.73 1.76
C PRO A 49 30.22 -0.63 3.29
N GLY A 50 30.58 -1.74 3.94
CA GLY A 50 30.73 -1.81 5.39
C GLY A 50 29.43 -2.01 6.17
N GLN A 51 28.27 -1.90 5.52
CA GLN A 51 26.98 -2.28 6.11
C GLN A 51 26.71 -3.78 5.94
N GLY A 52 25.98 -4.34 6.90
CA GLY A 52 25.55 -5.74 6.86
C GLY A 52 24.09 -5.86 6.44
N TYR A 53 23.84 -6.77 5.49
CA TYR A 53 22.50 -7.02 4.97
C TYR A 53 22.08 -8.47 5.23
N GLN A 54 20.79 -8.66 5.41
CA GLN A 54 20.17 -9.98 5.51
C GLN A 54 19.48 -10.30 4.19
N VAL A 55 19.85 -11.43 3.61
CA VAL A 55 19.34 -11.91 2.33
C VAL A 55 18.59 -13.22 2.58
N ARG A 56 17.43 -13.35 1.93
CA ARG A 56 16.68 -14.59 1.77
C ARG A 56 16.71 -14.99 0.30
N MET A 57 17.04 -16.24 0.04
CA MET A 57 17.10 -16.82 -1.31
C MET A 57 16.05 -17.92 -1.46
N TYR A 58 15.57 -18.13 -2.68
CA TYR A 58 14.77 -19.31 -3.03
C TYR A 58 15.64 -20.51 -3.36
N TYR A 59 16.73 -20.28 -4.09
CA TYR A 59 17.67 -21.31 -4.55
C TYR A 59 19.10 -20.95 -4.13
N SER A 60 19.96 -21.96 -3.99
CA SER A 60 21.39 -21.72 -3.86
C SER A 60 21.93 -21.11 -5.16
N PHE A 61 22.75 -20.07 -5.03
CA PHE A 61 23.45 -19.45 -6.14
C PHE A 61 24.93 -19.40 -5.78
N ASP A 62 25.73 -20.15 -6.53
CA ASP A 62 27.18 -20.26 -6.31
C ASP A 62 27.94 -19.23 -7.15
N ASP A 63 29.15 -18.88 -6.71
CA ASP A 63 30.07 -17.96 -7.41
C ASP A 63 29.51 -16.56 -7.73
N PHE A 64 28.53 -16.10 -6.95
CA PHE A 64 28.06 -14.72 -7.08
C PHE A 64 29.17 -13.75 -6.68
N VAL A 65 29.54 -12.89 -7.62
CA VAL A 65 30.45 -11.77 -7.41
C VAL A 65 29.70 -10.49 -7.73
N PHE A 66 29.87 -9.54 -6.84
CA PHE A 66 29.30 -8.22 -6.97
C PHE A 66 29.94 -7.47 -8.16
N PRO A 67 29.15 -7.02 -9.16
CA PRO A 67 29.69 -6.27 -10.28
C PRO A 67 30.17 -4.87 -9.85
N GLU A 68 31.24 -4.38 -10.46
CA GLU A 68 31.61 -2.97 -10.36
C GLU A 68 30.75 -2.16 -11.35
N LEU A 69 29.76 -1.45 -10.81
CA LEU A 69 28.87 -0.60 -11.60
C LEU A 69 29.47 0.80 -11.75
N GLY A 70 29.25 1.44 -12.90
CA GLY A 70 29.65 2.83 -13.12
C GLY A 70 28.86 3.79 -12.23
N GLU A 71 29.46 4.91 -11.85
CA GLU A 71 28.77 5.92 -11.02
C GLU A 71 27.45 6.37 -11.68
N GLY A 72 26.36 6.34 -10.91
CA GLY A 72 25.05 6.81 -11.35
C GLY A 72 24.19 5.81 -12.12
N GLN A 73 24.65 4.57 -12.36
CA GLN A 73 23.79 3.53 -12.94
C GLN A 73 22.76 3.05 -11.91
N ARG A 74 21.48 3.04 -12.32
CA ARG A 74 20.35 2.59 -11.50
C ARG A 74 19.38 1.79 -12.34
N LEU A 75 18.80 0.76 -11.74
CA LEU A 75 17.69 0.03 -12.34
C LEU A 75 16.39 0.52 -11.73
N GLU A 76 15.56 1.20 -12.53
CA GLU A 76 14.23 1.59 -12.09
C GLU A 76 13.34 0.36 -11.96
N VAL A 77 12.92 0.07 -10.74
CA VAL A 77 11.92 -0.96 -10.44
C VAL A 77 10.62 -0.26 -10.09
N ASN A 78 9.57 -0.60 -10.85
CA ASN A 78 8.24 -0.08 -10.60
C ASN A 78 7.44 -1.13 -9.83
N PRO A 79 6.89 -0.82 -8.65
CA PRO A 79 6.12 -1.78 -7.89
C PRO A 79 4.94 -2.29 -8.73
N GLN A 80 4.88 -3.61 -8.87
CA GLN A 80 3.75 -4.26 -9.50
C GLN A 80 2.77 -4.65 -8.40
N VAL A 81 1.58 -4.05 -8.44
CA VAL A 81 0.46 -4.49 -7.61
C VAL A 81 -0.06 -5.79 -8.22
N PRO A 82 -0.06 -6.92 -7.49
CA PRO A 82 -0.60 -8.17 -8.01
C PRO A 82 -2.10 -8.05 -8.34
N ASP A 83 -2.56 -8.76 -9.37
CA ASP A 83 -3.97 -8.73 -9.81
C ASP A 83 -4.95 -9.05 -8.68
N TRP A 84 -4.59 -9.98 -7.78
CA TRP A 84 -5.42 -10.35 -6.62
C TRP A 84 -5.76 -9.16 -5.70
N VAL A 85 -4.90 -8.12 -5.66
CA VAL A 85 -5.16 -6.91 -4.86
C VAL A 85 -6.34 -6.13 -5.44
N HIS A 86 -6.49 -6.10 -6.76
CA HIS A 86 -7.63 -5.48 -7.43
C HIS A 86 -8.91 -6.31 -7.26
N GLU A 87 -8.77 -7.61 -7.07
CA GLU A 87 -9.87 -8.56 -6.84
C GLU A 87 -10.27 -8.65 -5.36
N MET A 88 -9.49 -8.09 -4.44
CA MET A 88 -9.86 -8.05 -3.03
C MET A 88 -11.10 -7.18 -2.84
N VAL A 89 -12.16 -7.81 -2.36
CA VAL A 89 -13.36 -7.10 -1.90
C VAL A 89 -12.98 -6.28 -0.68
N VAL A 90 -12.99 -4.96 -0.81
CA VAL A 90 -12.91 -4.07 0.35
C VAL A 90 -14.19 -4.31 1.17
N PRO A 91 -14.08 -4.73 2.45
CA PRO A 91 -15.26 -4.91 3.28
C PRO A 91 -15.97 -3.56 3.39
N THR A 92 -17.17 -3.48 2.82
CA THR A 92 -18.00 -2.28 2.94
C THR A 92 -18.56 -2.23 4.35
N HIS A 93 -18.32 -1.13 5.05
CA HIS A 93 -18.98 -0.86 6.31
C HIS A 93 -20.43 -0.46 6.02
N PRO A 94 -21.38 -0.75 6.93
CA PRO A 94 -22.77 -0.31 6.79
C PRO A 94 -22.94 1.21 6.60
N ASN A 95 -21.92 2.00 6.96
CA ASN A 95 -21.88 3.45 6.82
C ASN A 95 -21.07 3.95 5.61
N ASP A 96 -20.51 3.07 4.77
CA ASP A 96 -19.73 3.49 3.60
C ASP A 96 -20.60 4.09 2.49
N LEU A 97 -21.88 3.73 2.44
CA LEU A 97 -22.87 4.31 1.54
C LEU A 97 -23.92 5.09 2.34
N ARG A 98 -24.16 6.33 1.92
CA ARG A 98 -25.21 7.18 2.50
C ARG A 98 -26.57 6.57 2.20
N SER A 99 -27.25 6.10 3.23
CA SER A 99 -28.59 5.51 3.15
C SER A 99 -29.54 6.20 4.12
N LEU A 100 -30.82 6.32 3.74
CA LEU A 100 -31.84 6.91 4.59
C LEU A 100 -32.17 5.96 5.75
N VAL A 101 -32.04 6.45 6.99
CA VAL A 101 -32.32 5.67 8.20
C VAL A 101 -33.75 5.92 8.69
N SER A 102 -34.14 7.19 8.82
CA SER A 102 -35.45 7.56 9.34
C SER A 102 -35.80 9.00 8.97
N VAL A 103 -37.10 9.30 8.88
CA VAL A 103 -37.61 10.66 8.70
C VAL A 103 -38.33 11.09 9.97
N VAL A 104 -37.90 12.20 10.58
CA VAL A 104 -38.47 12.70 11.84
C VAL A 104 -38.98 14.13 11.70
N ASN A 105 -40.03 14.46 12.44
CA ASN A 105 -40.52 15.84 12.56
C ASN A 105 -39.66 16.66 13.55
N MET A 106 -39.99 17.95 13.71
CA MET A 106 -39.31 18.84 14.66
C MET A 106 -39.44 18.45 16.14
N LEU A 107 -40.36 17.54 16.47
CA LEU A 107 -40.55 16.98 17.82
C LEU A 107 -39.74 15.68 18.02
N GLY A 108 -39.01 15.21 17.00
CA GLY A 108 -38.24 13.97 17.04
C GLY A 108 -39.09 12.71 16.90
N GLN A 109 -40.33 12.82 16.43
CA GLN A 109 -41.19 11.66 16.15
C GLN A 109 -40.96 11.20 14.71
N GLU A 110 -40.87 9.88 14.52
CA GLU A 110 -40.81 9.28 13.18
C GLU A 110 -42.15 9.48 12.46
N VAL A 111 -42.08 9.95 11.22
CA VAL A 111 -43.25 10.32 10.42
C VAL A 111 -43.14 9.75 9.02
N ASP A 112 -44.28 9.31 8.49
CA ASP A 112 -44.40 8.97 7.07
C ASP A 112 -44.42 10.28 6.25
N PRO A 113 -43.47 10.50 5.32
CA PRO A 113 -43.44 11.69 4.49
C PRO A 113 -44.72 11.91 3.69
N ASP A 114 -45.51 10.88 3.38
CA ASP A 114 -46.72 10.99 2.57
C ASP A 114 -47.94 11.49 3.36
N ASP A 115 -47.99 11.25 4.67
CA ASP A 115 -49.11 11.60 5.55
C ASP A 115 -48.97 12.96 6.29
N VAL A 116 -47.84 13.63 6.09
CA VAL A 116 -47.49 14.92 6.73
C VAL A 116 -48.15 16.11 6.03
N PHE A 117 -48.50 17.18 6.77
CA PHE A 117 -49.12 18.37 6.20
C PHE A 117 -48.12 19.21 5.37
N LYS A 118 -48.62 19.89 4.32
CA LYS A 118 -47.81 20.85 3.55
C LYS A 118 -47.39 22.02 4.43
N GLY A 119 -46.11 22.36 4.42
CA GLY A 119 -45.47 23.37 5.25
C GLY A 119 -44.77 22.80 6.49
N GLU A 120 -44.92 21.52 6.79
CA GLU A 120 -44.21 20.89 7.90
C GLU A 120 -42.74 20.61 7.55
N VAL A 121 -41.87 20.78 8.55
CA VAL A 121 -40.44 20.54 8.43
C VAL A 121 -40.15 19.07 8.76
N LEU A 122 -39.51 18.39 7.83
CA LEU A 122 -39.04 17.01 7.94
C LEU A 122 -37.51 16.97 7.99
N LEU A 123 -36.99 16.10 8.84
CA LEU A 123 -35.57 15.83 8.98
C LEU A 123 -35.29 14.40 8.51
N TYR A 124 -34.52 14.27 7.43
CA TYR A 124 -34.06 13.01 6.88
C TYR A 124 -32.72 12.67 7.51
N LEU A 125 -32.69 11.63 8.34
CA LEU A 125 -31.51 11.15 9.04
C LEU A 125 -30.84 10.06 8.20
N TYR A 126 -29.54 10.19 7.94
CA TYR A 126 -28.78 9.26 7.12
C TYR A 126 -27.77 8.44 7.93
N SER A 127 -27.35 7.29 7.39
CA SER A 127 -26.43 6.34 8.03
C SER A 127 -25.08 6.96 8.39
N ASP A 128 -24.62 7.95 7.62
CA ASP A 128 -23.39 8.71 7.84
C ASP A 128 -23.48 9.77 8.95
N GLY A 129 -24.64 9.91 9.61
CA GLY A 129 -24.91 10.93 10.62
C GLY A 129 -25.27 12.30 10.04
N SER A 130 -25.34 12.43 8.70
CA SER A 130 -25.83 13.65 8.07
C SER A 130 -27.34 13.78 8.22
N VAL A 131 -27.83 15.03 8.21
CA VAL A 131 -29.24 15.36 8.32
C VAL A 131 -29.63 16.32 7.20
N GLU A 132 -30.68 16.00 6.46
CA GLU A 132 -31.28 16.93 5.51
C GLU A 132 -32.62 17.44 6.02
N LYS A 133 -32.81 18.75 5.90
CA LYS A 133 -34.06 19.41 6.26
C LYS A 133 -34.86 19.70 4.99
N ILE A 134 -36.07 19.19 4.92
CA ILE A 134 -37.00 19.39 3.80
C ILE A 134 -38.30 19.97 4.34
N ILE A 135 -38.93 20.87 3.58
CA ILE A 135 -40.27 21.40 3.87
C ILE A 135 -41.21 20.80 2.84
N LYS A 136 -42.26 20.12 3.29
CA LYS A 136 -43.26 19.49 2.41
C LYS A 136 -44.24 20.50 1.82
#